data_AF-A0A9P7E7S8-F1
#
_entry.id   AF-A0A9P7E7S8-F1
#
_cell.length_a   1.000
_cell.length_b   1.000
_cell.length_c   1.000
_cell.angle_alpha   90.00
_cell.angle_beta   90.00
_cell.angle_gamma   90.00
#
_symmetry.space_group_name_H-M   'P 1'
#
loop_
_entity.id
_entity.type
_entity.pdbx_description
1 polymer ?
#
loop_
_entity_poly.entity_id
_entity_poly.type
_entity_poly.pdbx_seq_one_letter_code
_entity_poly.pdbx_strand_id
1 'polypeptide(L)'
;MPSAIKDHTAVEKSEDLPSILSKKFNISDVKQDALKWNKEWEAAIASSTAADVLKEISHFLDDSFFTPDDIEFFHQDLRRVQDHVAEILRSLFNEGHFDTIWLLLNAAEQRRHILEGLKGASEAPTLWGQDCRALCPEVTVSNFLTQGGKSFVDFLTRVLEISESSTKPAFLPNSWWEQASNLPNPWWGQASDVSPRKQVSQSTKVLFEVATINRNKFIAHFVMSSALSIVGDITNRSEGMKGALHIMENTEGYIARSLAGVKTTLRDKPLIRCENCTKTPEDIGQGVRFMVCSVCKTKLKFEVHYCSQSCQKQDWSLHKQACGKKPVSKGLSGTKGDSLWAFGDSNPAVDMIRNLGKKKGHHLTSLRDVGVNPCKGKRSPAAERQAEMLEADRNVDYFLFTASGETVRFVIDDPGAKMVFRINRGVIMMQTGDTGLDAMGEYMLKVMSGYPGLSRDIIL
;
A
#
# COMPACT_ATOMS: atom_id res chain seq x y z
N MET A 1 -22.94 -45.26 -24.33
CA MET A 1 -21.69 -45.09 -25.10
C MET A 1 -20.83 -44.10 -24.34
N PRO A 2 -19.59 -44.45 -23.96
CA PRO A 2 -18.71 -43.52 -23.25
C PRO A 2 -18.24 -42.44 -24.23
N SER A 3 -18.51 -41.18 -23.90
CA SER A 3 -17.96 -40.01 -24.58
C SER A 3 -16.44 -40.07 -24.43
N ALA A 4 -15.71 -40.19 -25.54
CA ALA A 4 -14.27 -40.10 -25.55
C ALA A 4 -13.89 -38.66 -25.16
N ILE A 5 -13.59 -38.46 -23.87
CA ILE A 5 -12.87 -37.28 -23.40
C ILE A 5 -11.54 -37.33 -24.14
N LYS A 6 -11.39 -36.48 -25.17
CA LYS A 6 -10.09 -36.27 -25.81
C LYS A 6 -9.13 -35.85 -24.70
N ASP A 7 -8.10 -36.65 -24.50
CA ASP A 7 -7.07 -36.38 -23.52
C ASP A 7 -6.23 -35.19 -23.99
N HIS A 8 -6.73 -33.98 -23.71
CA HIS A 8 -6.04 -32.72 -23.98
C HIS A 8 -4.82 -32.53 -23.06
N THR A 9 -4.44 -33.50 -22.23
CA THR A 9 -3.22 -33.45 -21.42
C THR A 9 -1.96 -33.73 -22.24
N ALA A 10 -2.09 -34.31 -23.44
CA ALA A 10 -1.00 -34.44 -24.41
C ALA A 10 -0.95 -33.24 -25.38
N VAL A 11 -1.04 -32.02 -24.86
CA VAL A 11 -0.44 -30.88 -25.56
C VAL A 11 1.07 -31.11 -25.42
N GLU A 12 1.71 -31.68 -26.46
CA GLU A 12 3.15 -31.56 -26.67
C GLU A 12 3.54 -30.16 -26.25
N LYS A 13 4.52 -30.02 -25.33
CA LYS A 13 5.01 -28.72 -24.83
C LYS A 13 5.05 -27.77 -26.01
N SER A 14 4.02 -26.94 -26.13
CA SER A 14 3.93 -25.94 -27.17
C SER A 14 5.24 -25.19 -27.05
N GLU A 15 6.06 -25.19 -28.10
CA GLU A 15 7.23 -24.33 -28.12
C GLU A 15 6.71 -22.95 -27.73
N ASP A 16 7.19 -22.44 -26.59
CA ASP A 16 6.69 -21.18 -26.05
C ASP A 16 6.75 -20.15 -27.18
N LEU A 17 5.62 -19.46 -27.43
CA LEU A 17 5.60 -18.42 -28.46
C LEU A 17 6.78 -17.48 -28.17
N PRO A 18 7.58 -17.14 -29.19
CA PRO A 18 8.77 -16.33 -28.97
C PRO A 18 8.36 -15.04 -28.27
N SER A 19 9.11 -14.64 -27.23
CA SER A 19 8.84 -13.43 -26.47
C SER A 19 8.99 -12.18 -27.36
N ILE A 20 7.88 -11.75 -27.97
CA ILE A 20 7.78 -10.68 -28.96
C ILE A 20 8.02 -9.33 -28.30
N LEU A 21 7.27 -9.02 -27.24
CA LEU A 21 7.30 -7.73 -26.58
C LEU A 21 8.62 -7.55 -25.84
N SER A 22 9.10 -8.60 -25.16
CA SER A 22 10.39 -8.56 -24.48
C SER A 22 11.53 -8.24 -25.44
N LYS A 23 11.54 -8.85 -26.64
CA LYS A 23 12.51 -8.50 -27.69
C LYS A 23 12.34 -7.06 -28.18
N LYS A 24 11.10 -6.62 -28.45
CA LYS A 24 10.81 -5.25 -28.90
C LYS A 24 11.30 -4.19 -27.91
N PHE A 25 11.08 -4.42 -26.62
CA PHE A 25 11.45 -3.49 -25.56
C PHE A 25 12.86 -3.70 -24.98
N ASN A 26 13.62 -4.66 -25.52
CA ASN A 26 14.94 -5.05 -25.01
C ASN A 26 14.94 -5.42 -23.51
N ILE A 27 13.92 -6.17 -23.08
CA ILE A 27 13.78 -6.63 -21.71
C ILE A 27 14.78 -7.75 -21.44
N SER A 28 15.49 -7.64 -20.32
CA SER A 28 16.43 -8.64 -19.82
C SER A 28 15.72 -9.95 -19.43
N ASP A 29 16.45 -11.02 -19.13
CA ASP A 29 15.85 -12.24 -18.58
C ASP A 29 15.56 -12.06 -17.06
N VAL A 30 14.33 -12.37 -16.64
CA VAL A 30 13.91 -12.32 -15.22
C VAL A 30 14.80 -13.18 -14.31
N LYS A 31 15.38 -14.26 -14.84
CA LYS A 31 16.27 -15.18 -14.10
C LYS A 31 17.66 -14.60 -13.85
N GLN A 32 18.10 -13.63 -14.66
CA GLN A 32 19.42 -13.01 -14.53
C GLN A 32 19.40 -11.88 -13.51
N ASP A 33 18.43 -10.98 -13.61
CA ASP A 33 18.28 -9.82 -12.72
C ASP A 33 16.81 -9.37 -12.67
N ALA A 34 16.05 -9.89 -11.72
CA ALA A 34 14.63 -9.58 -11.54
C ALA A 34 14.37 -8.08 -11.26
N LEU A 35 15.31 -7.37 -10.64
CA LEU A 35 15.18 -5.94 -10.36
C LEU A 35 15.31 -5.12 -11.63
N LYS A 36 16.32 -5.42 -12.44
CA LYS A 36 16.53 -4.79 -13.75
C LYS A 36 15.36 -5.12 -14.69
N TRP A 37 14.98 -6.38 -14.77
CA TRP A 37 13.84 -6.87 -15.55
C TRP A 37 12.54 -6.11 -15.20
N ASN A 38 12.19 -5.98 -13.91
CA ASN A 38 10.99 -5.26 -13.51
C ASN A 38 11.06 -3.78 -13.88
N LYS A 39 12.22 -3.14 -13.70
CA LYS A 39 12.41 -1.73 -14.04
C LYS A 39 12.25 -1.49 -15.54
N GLU A 40 12.75 -2.38 -16.38
CA GLU A 40 12.60 -2.32 -17.84
C GLU A 40 11.12 -2.47 -18.25
N TRP A 41 10.39 -3.40 -17.64
CA TRP A 41 8.95 -3.54 -17.87
C TRP A 41 8.14 -2.33 -17.43
N GLU A 42 8.38 -1.80 -16.22
CA GLU A 42 7.70 -0.60 -15.74
C GLU A 42 7.96 0.60 -16.65
N ALA A 43 9.17 0.73 -17.21
CA ALA A 43 9.50 1.76 -18.19
C ALA A 43 8.77 1.55 -19.53
N ALA A 44 8.69 0.30 -20.03
CA ALA A 44 7.99 -0.04 -21.27
C ALA A 44 6.48 0.20 -21.16
N ILE A 45 5.88 -0.14 -20.02
CA ILE A 45 4.46 0.11 -19.73
C ILE A 45 4.19 1.60 -19.64
N ALA A 46 5.06 2.37 -18.97
CA ALA A 46 4.91 3.81 -18.85
C ALA A 46 5.05 4.55 -20.19
N SER A 47 5.74 3.95 -21.17
CA SER A 47 5.94 4.53 -22.51
C SER A 47 4.96 4.04 -23.58
N SER A 48 4.05 3.12 -23.24
CA SER A 48 3.14 2.48 -24.19
C SER A 48 1.67 2.63 -23.81
N THR A 49 0.78 2.59 -24.79
CA THR A 49 -0.66 2.43 -24.57
C THR A 49 -1.09 0.97 -24.72
N ALA A 50 -2.27 0.61 -24.21
CA ALA A 50 -2.83 -0.74 -24.41
C ALA A 50 -2.98 -1.08 -25.89
N ALA A 51 -3.32 -0.07 -26.70
CA ALA A 51 -3.43 -0.20 -28.15
C ALA A 51 -2.09 -0.53 -28.81
N ASP A 52 -1.00 0.12 -28.39
CA ASP A 52 0.34 -0.17 -28.93
C ASP A 52 0.77 -1.60 -28.63
N VAL A 53 0.51 -2.09 -27.41
CA VAL A 53 0.83 -3.46 -27.02
C VAL A 53 0.01 -4.47 -27.82
N LEU A 54 -1.30 -4.26 -27.95
CA LEU A 54 -2.18 -5.14 -28.73
C LEU A 54 -1.81 -5.15 -30.23
N LYS A 55 -1.43 -4.00 -30.78
CA LYS A 55 -0.98 -3.90 -32.17
C LYS A 55 0.23 -4.81 -32.42
N GLU A 56 1.21 -4.79 -31.53
CA GLU A 56 2.37 -5.67 -31.68
C GLU A 56 2.01 -7.14 -31.60
N ILE A 57 1.16 -7.53 -30.65
CA ILE A 57 0.68 -8.92 -30.54
C ILE A 57 -0.07 -9.32 -31.83
N SER A 58 -0.89 -8.42 -32.39
CA SER A 58 -1.68 -8.70 -33.59
C SER A 58 -0.84 -9.00 -34.84
N HIS A 59 0.37 -8.43 -34.95
CA HIS A 59 1.24 -8.70 -36.11
C HIS A 59 1.73 -10.16 -36.20
N PHE A 60 1.63 -10.93 -35.11
CA PHE A 60 2.10 -12.32 -35.04
C PHE A 60 0.97 -13.35 -35.07
N LEU A 61 -0.29 -12.90 -35.10
CA LEU A 61 -1.45 -13.78 -35.03
C LEU A 61 -2.28 -13.62 -36.30
N ASP A 62 -2.59 -14.74 -36.94
CA ASP A 62 -3.53 -14.79 -38.06
C ASP A 62 -4.98 -14.90 -37.54
N ASP A 63 -5.94 -14.49 -38.36
CA ASP A 63 -7.39 -14.53 -38.08
C ASP A 63 -7.89 -15.94 -37.75
N SER A 64 -7.17 -16.98 -38.17
CA SER A 64 -7.48 -18.39 -37.91
C SER A 64 -6.84 -18.97 -36.64
N PHE A 65 -6.10 -18.16 -35.86
CA PHE A 65 -5.30 -18.69 -34.76
C PHE A 65 -6.16 -19.18 -33.58
N PHE A 66 -7.34 -18.60 -33.35
CA PHE A 66 -8.23 -19.01 -32.27
C PHE A 66 -9.61 -19.39 -32.81
N THR A 67 -10.08 -20.57 -32.41
CA THR A 67 -11.44 -21.04 -32.62
C THR A 67 -12.34 -20.64 -31.45
N PRO A 68 -13.68 -20.62 -31.63
CA PRO A 68 -14.61 -20.41 -30.50
C PRO A 68 -14.40 -21.40 -29.34
N ASP A 69 -14.02 -22.64 -29.64
CA ASP A 69 -13.73 -23.67 -28.64
C ASP A 69 -12.49 -23.32 -27.82
N ASP A 70 -11.46 -22.72 -28.43
CA ASP A 70 -10.27 -22.24 -27.72
C ASP A 70 -10.62 -21.11 -26.75
N ILE A 71 -11.51 -20.20 -27.15
CA ILE A 71 -11.96 -19.09 -26.29
C ILE A 71 -12.73 -19.62 -25.08
N GLU A 72 -13.64 -20.57 -25.29
CA GLU A 72 -14.37 -21.22 -24.20
C GLU A 72 -13.41 -21.97 -23.26
N PHE A 73 -12.43 -22.68 -23.81
CA PHE A 73 -11.38 -23.32 -23.02
C PHE A 73 -10.58 -22.31 -22.18
N PHE A 74 -10.18 -21.18 -22.75
CA PHE A 74 -9.45 -20.13 -22.03
C PHE A 74 -10.28 -19.50 -20.91
N HIS A 75 -11.58 -19.31 -21.11
CA HIS A 75 -12.49 -18.86 -20.06
C HIS A 75 -12.56 -19.87 -18.91
N GLN A 76 -12.76 -21.14 -19.21
CA GLN A 76 -12.83 -22.21 -18.21
C GLN A 76 -11.52 -22.33 -17.41
N ASP A 77 -10.38 -22.25 -18.10
CA ASP A 77 -9.06 -22.28 -17.45
C ASP A 77 -8.85 -21.06 -16.55
N LEU A 78 -9.20 -19.85 -17.02
CA LEU A 78 -9.13 -18.64 -16.20
C LEU A 78 -10.00 -18.76 -14.95
N ARG A 79 -11.24 -19.24 -15.08
CA ARG A 79 -12.14 -19.46 -13.93
C ARG A 79 -11.52 -20.38 -12.91
N ARG A 80 -10.97 -21.52 -13.36
CA ARG A 80 -10.30 -22.49 -12.48
C ARG A 80 -9.13 -21.87 -11.71
N VAL A 81 -8.31 -21.05 -12.37
CA VAL A 81 -7.20 -20.35 -11.70
C VAL A 81 -7.74 -19.32 -10.70
N GLN A 82 -8.81 -18.59 -11.03
CA GLN A 82 -9.45 -17.63 -10.13
C GLN A 82 -10.08 -18.28 -8.89
N ASP A 83 -10.72 -19.44 -9.05
CA ASP A 83 -11.26 -20.23 -7.94
C ASP A 83 -10.15 -20.59 -6.94
N HIS A 84 -9.01 -21.05 -7.45
CA HIS A 84 -7.87 -21.42 -6.62
C HIS A 84 -7.25 -20.20 -5.92
N VAL A 85 -7.13 -19.07 -6.62
CA VAL A 85 -6.66 -17.81 -6.01
C VAL A 85 -7.61 -17.34 -4.91
N ALA A 86 -8.93 -17.41 -5.13
CA ALA A 86 -9.92 -17.04 -4.13
C ALA A 86 -9.83 -17.92 -2.88
N GLU A 87 -9.65 -19.23 -3.05
CA GLU A 87 -9.43 -20.17 -1.95
C GLU A 87 -8.20 -19.79 -1.11
N ILE A 88 -7.05 -19.55 -1.76
CA ILE A 88 -5.80 -19.15 -1.10
C ILE A 88 -6.00 -17.84 -0.34
N LEU A 89 -6.51 -16.81 -1.00
CA LEU A 89 -6.71 -15.50 -0.37
C LEU A 89 -7.70 -15.55 0.80
N ARG A 90 -8.76 -16.37 0.69
CA ARG A 90 -9.72 -16.55 1.78
C ARG A 90 -9.08 -17.15 3.02
N SER A 91 -8.28 -18.21 2.87
CA SER A 91 -7.53 -18.78 4.01
C SER A 91 -6.59 -17.73 4.61
N LEU A 92 -5.86 -16.97 3.78
CA LEU A 92 -4.92 -15.95 4.28
C LEU A 92 -5.59 -14.82 5.07
N PHE A 93 -6.70 -14.29 4.56
CA PHE A 93 -7.39 -13.18 5.22
C PHE A 93 -8.18 -13.63 6.44
N ASN A 94 -8.82 -14.80 6.39
CA ASN A 94 -9.68 -15.25 7.49
C ASN A 94 -8.91 -15.90 8.65
N GLU A 95 -7.79 -16.58 8.35
CA GLU A 95 -7.10 -17.42 9.34
C GLU A 95 -5.73 -16.86 9.74
N GLY A 96 -5.06 -16.13 8.85
CA GLY A 96 -3.61 -15.91 8.95
C GLY A 96 -3.15 -14.56 9.48
N HIS A 97 -4.04 -13.60 9.77
CA HIS A 97 -3.66 -12.18 10.01
C HIS A 97 -2.68 -11.66 8.95
N PHE A 98 -2.84 -12.12 7.71
CA PHE A 98 -1.88 -11.94 6.62
C PHE A 98 -1.62 -10.46 6.33
N ASP A 99 -2.68 -9.66 6.31
CA ASP A 99 -2.63 -8.21 6.14
C ASP A 99 -1.72 -7.53 7.17
N THR A 100 -1.84 -7.94 8.43
CA THR A 100 -1.09 -7.38 9.55
C THR A 100 0.38 -7.74 9.44
N ILE A 101 0.69 -9.02 9.17
CA ILE A 101 2.06 -9.49 8.97
C ILE A 101 2.70 -8.73 7.80
N TRP A 102 2.02 -8.69 6.65
CA TRP A 102 2.49 -8.00 5.44
C TRP A 102 2.81 -6.53 5.71
N LEU A 103 1.90 -5.82 6.37
CA LEU A 103 2.09 -4.41 6.69
C LEU A 103 3.21 -4.19 7.71
N LEU A 104 3.53 -5.16 8.57
CA LEU A 104 4.66 -5.10 9.50
C LEU A 104 6.02 -5.37 8.82
N LEU A 105 6.07 -6.03 7.65
CA LEU A 105 7.32 -6.27 6.91
C LEU A 105 8.01 -5.00 6.44
N ASN A 106 9.34 -4.98 6.51
CA ASN A 106 10.10 -3.85 5.97
C ASN A 106 9.95 -3.77 4.43
N ALA A 107 10.20 -2.59 3.86
CA ALA A 107 9.98 -2.35 2.43
C ALA A 107 10.86 -3.21 1.51
N ALA A 108 12.02 -3.68 1.98
CA ALA A 108 12.88 -4.56 1.19
C ALA A 108 12.26 -5.97 1.07
N GLU A 109 11.72 -6.50 2.16
CA GLU A 109 11.01 -7.79 2.16
C GLU A 109 9.70 -7.73 1.37
N GLN A 110 8.92 -6.66 1.55
CA GLN A 110 7.72 -6.45 0.74
C GLN A 110 8.06 -6.42 -0.76
N ARG A 111 9.11 -5.67 -1.14
CA ARG A 111 9.59 -5.62 -2.53
C ARG A 111 9.98 -7.00 -3.04
N ARG A 112 10.72 -7.77 -2.24
CA ARG A 112 11.18 -9.10 -2.62
C ARG A 112 10.00 -10.02 -2.95
N HIS A 113 8.98 -10.08 -2.09
CA HIS A 113 7.80 -10.92 -2.33
C HIS A 113 6.99 -10.50 -3.56
N ILE A 114 6.87 -9.19 -3.83
CA ILE A 114 6.23 -8.70 -5.06
C ILE A 114 7.03 -9.16 -6.29
N LEU A 115 8.36 -9.08 -6.24
CA LEU A 115 9.21 -9.54 -7.34
C LEU A 115 9.13 -11.05 -7.55
N GLU A 116 9.06 -11.84 -6.47
CA GLU A 116 8.83 -13.29 -6.58
C GLU A 116 7.46 -13.60 -7.19
N GLY A 117 6.43 -12.81 -6.84
CA GLY A 117 5.12 -12.88 -7.49
C GLY A 117 5.20 -12.63 -9.00
N LEU A 118 5.89 -11.57 -9.40
CA LEU A 118 6.04 -11.20 -10.81
C LEU A 118 6.85 -12.24 -11.59
N LYS A 119 7.90 -12.78 -10.97
CA LYS A 119 8.70 -13.87 -11.54
C LYS A 119 7.85 -15.13 -11.72
N GLY A 120 7.15 -15.56 -10.68
CA GLY A 120 6.27 -16.73 -10.74
C GLY A 120 5.16 -16.60 -11.79
N ALA A 121 4.58 -15.41 -11.95
CA ALA A 121 3.60 -15.13 -13.01
C ALA A 121 4.20 -15.19 -14.42
N SER A 122 5.46 -14.80 -14.57
CA SER A 122 6.18 -14.80 -15.85
C SER A 122 6.66 -16.20 -16.26
N GLU A 123 6.86 -17.08 -15.29
CA GLU A 123 7.20 -18.50 -15.48
C GLU A 123 5.96 -19.41 -15.59
N ALA A 124 4.76 -18.87 -15.32
CA ALA A 124 3.50 -19.60 -15.42
C ALA A 124 3.12 -19.89 -16.87
N PRO A 125 2.37 -20.99 -17.14
CA PRO A 125 1.95 -21.36 -18.49
C PRO A 125 0.81 -20.46 -18.99
N THR A 126 1.15 -19.24 -19.40
CA THR A 126 0.28 -18.31 -20.13
C THR A 126 0.63 -18.33 -21.62
N LEU A 127 -0.28 -17.85 -22.47
CA LEU A 127 -0.08 -17.89 -23.91
C LEU A 127 1.17 -17.12 -24.39
N TRP A 128 1.53 -16.04 -23.68
CA TRP A 128 2.66 -15.18 -24.04
C TRP A 128 3.75 -15.12 -22.95
N GLY A 129 3.73 -16.05 -21.99
CA GLY A 129 4.69 -16.09 -20.89
C GLY A 129 4.88 -14.73 -20.20
N GLN A 130 6.13 -14.26 -20.14
CA GLN A 130 6.49 -12.98 -19.54
C GLN A 130 5.91 -11.76 -20.26
N ASP A 131 5.58 -11.84 -21.56
CA ASP A 131 5.04 -10.70 -22.31
C ASP A 131 3.65 -10.28 -21.80
N CYS A 132 2.91 -11.19 -21.11
CA CYS A 132 1.67 -10.84 -20.41
C CYS A 132 1.87 -9.72 -19.37
N ARG A 133 3.10 -9.51 -18.89
CA ARG A 133 3.46 -8.40 -17.99
C ARG A 133 3.10 -7.04 -18.59
N ALA A 134 3.23 -6.87 -19.90
CA ALA A 134 2.92 -5.64 -20.63
C ALA A 134 1.44 -5.26 -20.57
N LEU A 135 0.56 -6.23 -20.29
CA LEU A 135 -0.89 -6.05 -20.22
C LEU A 135 -1.37 -5.60 -18.82
N CYS A 136 -0.47 -5.56 -17.83
CA CYS A 136 -0.81 -5.42 -16.41
C CYS A 136 -0.22 -4.12 -15.81
N PRO A 137 -0.66 -2.91 -16.24
CA PRO A 137 -0.11 -1.65 -15.74
C PRO A 137 -0.40 -1.39 -14.26
N GLU A 138 -1.43 -2.02 -13.68
CA GLU A 138 -1.75 -1.92 -12.25
C GLU A 138 -0.81 -2.74 -11.36
N VAL A 139 -0.13 -3.75 -11.91
CA VAL A 139 0.74 -4.66 -11.16
C VAL A 139 2.17 -4.12 -11.19
N THR A 140 2.51 -3.16 -10.34
CA THR A 140 3.87 -2.59 -10.25
C THR A 140 4.39 -2.59 -8.83
N VAL A 141 5.71 -2.73 -8.67
CA VAL A 141 6.36 -2.70 -7.35
C VAL A 141 6.14 -1.33 -6.70
N SER A 142 6.26 -0.27 -7.49
CA SER A 142 6.07 1.10 -7.02
C SER A 142 4.65 1.34 -6.48
N ASN A 143 3.61 0.87 -7.18
CA ASN A 143 2.22 1.02 -6.73
C ASN A 143 1.95 0.21 -5.45
N PHE A 144 2.41 -1.04 -5.39
CA PHE A 144 2.14 -1.93 -4.26
C PHE A 144 2.86 -1.53 -2.98
N LEU A 145 4.03 -0.89 -3.08
CA LEU A 145 4.76 -0.37 -1.92
C LEU A 145 4.22 0.97 -1.42
N THR A 146 3.28 1.62 -2.11
CA THR A 146 2.69 2.86 -1.60
C THR A 146 1.94 2.63 -0.28
N GLN A 147 1.89 3.68 0.54
CA GLN A 147 1.25 3.64 1.87
C GLN A 147 1.77 2.49 2.75
N GLY A 148 3.08 2.24 2.73
CA GLY A 148 3.71 1.19 3.53
C GLY A 148 3.29 -0.24 3.15
N GLY A 149 2.87 -0.46 1.91
CA GLY A 149 2.42 -1.77 1.42
C GLY A 149 0.90 -1.96 1.44
N LYS A 150 0.11 -0.99 1.93
CA LYS A 150 -1.35 -1.10 2.00
C LYS A 150 -2.00 -1.30 0.64
N SER A 151 -1.48 -0.66 -0.40
CA SER A 151 -2.02 -0.81 -1.76
C SER A 151 -1.90 -2.23 -2.32
N PHE A 152 -0.93 -3.03 -1.85
CA PHE A 152 -0.90 -4.46 -2.16
C PHE A 152 -2.06 -5.22 -1.50
N VAL A 153 -2.33 -4.96 -0.22
CA VAL A 153 -3.45 -5.58 0.51
C VAL A 153 -4.78 -5.20 -0.14
N ASP A 154 -5.00 -3.91 -0.41
CA ASP A 154 -6.21 -3.42 -1.07
C ASP A 154 -6.40 -4.09 -2.45
N PHE A 155 -5.31 -4.31 -3.19
CA PHE A 155 -5.32 -5.03 -4.47
C PHE A 155 -5.73 -6.50 -4.30
N LEU A 156 -5.16 -7.21 -3.33
CA LEU A 156 -5.51 -8.61 -3.05
C LEU A 156 -6.99 -8.76 -2.63
N THR A 157 -7.49 -7.87 -1.77
CA THR A 157 -8.90 -7.84 -1.38
C THR A 157 -9.81 -7.67 -2.60
N ARG A 158 -9.47 -6.74 -3.50
CA ARG A 158 -10.23 -6.54 -4.74
C ARG A 158 -10.21 -7.77 -5.65
N VAL A 159 -9.07 -8.45 -5.76
CA VAL A 159 -8.97 -9.70 -6.54
C VAL A 159 -9.85 -10.78 -5.94
N LEU A 160 -9.89 -10.91 -4.62
CA LEU A 160 -10.76 -11.86 -3.92
C LEU A 160 -12.24 -11.56 -4.18
N GLU A 161 -12.68 -10.31 -3.96
CA GLU A 161 -14.06 -9.88 -4.19
C GLU A 161 -14.54 -10.20 -5.61
N ILE A 162 -13.71 -9.88 -6.60
CA ILE A 162 -14.02 -10.12 -8.02
C ILE A 162 -14.08 -11.62 -8.31
N SER A 163 -13.14 -12.39 -7.77
CA SER A 163 -13.09 -13.84 -7.99
C SER A 163 -14.28 -14.56 -7.35
N GLU A 164 -14.79 -14.08 -6.20
CA GLU A 164 -15.96 -14.68 -5.53
C GLU A 164 -17.31 -14.29 -6.15
N SER A 165 -17.39 -13.15 -6.83
CA SER A 165 -18.66 -12.55 -7.24
C SER A 165 -19.43 -13.24 -8.38
N SER A 166 -18.83 -14.21 -9.09
CA SER A 166 -19.35 -14.66 -10.39
C SER A 166 -19.08 -16.14 -10.66
N THR A 167 -20.08 -16.84 -11.24
CA THR A 167 -19.90 -18.18 -11.82
C THR A 167 -19.15 -18.15 -13.16
N LYS A 168 -19.02 -16.97 -13.77
CA LYS A 168 -18.22 -16.71 -14.97
C LYS A 168 -16.84 -16.13 -14.62
N PRO A 169 -15.83 -16.24 -15.50
CA PRO A 169 -14.57 -15.54 -15.33
C PRO A 169 -14.80 -14.05 -15.12
N ALA A 170 -14.14 -13.49 -14.12
CA ALA A 170 -14.29 -12.10 -13.77
C ALA A 170 -13.04 -11.33 -14.23
N PHE A 171 -13.21 -10.12 -14.73
CA PHE A 171 -12.11 -9.32 -15.27
C PHE A 171 -11.83 -8.12 -14.38
N LEU A 172 -10.58 -7.96 -13.94
CA LEU A 172 -10.17 -6.83 -13.12
C LEU A 172 -10.25 -5.53 -13.96
N PRO A 173 -11.12 -4.57 -13.60
CA PRO A 173 -11.28 -3.34 -14.36
C PRO A 173 -10.00 -2.48 -14.27
N ASN A 174 -9.67 -1.84 -15.39
CA ASN A 174 -8.49 -0.98 -15.50
C ASN A 174 -8.69 0.02 -16.63
N SER A 175 -8.60 1.30 -16.32
CA SER A 175 -8.86 2.39 -17.27
C SER A 175 -7.85 2.46 -18.42
N TRP A 176 -6.60 2.03 -18.22
CA TRP A 176 -5.60 1.92 -19.29
C TRP A 176 -5.96 0.78 -20.26
N TRP A 177 -6.47 -0.35 -19.75
CA TRP A 177 -6.93 -1.48 -20.56
C TRP A 177 -8.24 -1.18 -21.29
N GLU A 178 -9.22 -0.58 -20.62
CA GLU A 178 -10.53 -0.22 -21.18
C GLU A 178 -10.43 0.82 -22.31
N GLN A 179 -9.35 1.60 -22.37
CA GLN A 179 -9.09 2.48 -23.52
C GLN A 179 -8.91 1.66 -24.81
N ALA A 180 -8.34 0.46 -24.75
CA ALA A 180 -8.20 -0.38 -25.93
C ALA A 180 -9.54 -0.95 -26.44
N SER A 181 -10.55 -1.15 -25.57
CA SER A 181 -11.87 -1.63 -25.98
C SER A 181 -12.75 -0.55 -26.63
N ASN A 182 -12.55 0.71 -26.25
CA ASN A 182 -13.43 1.83 -26.62
C ASN A 182 -13.01 2.60 -27.89
N LEU A 183 -11.88 2.26 -28.51
CA LEU A 183 -11.37 3.03 -29.64
C LEU A 183 -11.93 2.52 -30.99
N PRO A 184 -12.54 3.38 -31.83
CA PRO A 184 -12.49 3.20 -33.28
C PRO A 184 -11.05 3.49 -33.70
N ASN A 185 -10.13 2.58 -33.36
CA ASN A 185 -8.72 2.89 -33.43
C ASN A 185 -8.29 3.03 -34.90
N PRO A 186 -7.75 4.18 -35.34
CA PRO A 186 -7.40 4.40 -36.74
C PRO A 186 -6.45 3.34 -37.32
N TRP A 187 -5.63 2.69 -36.48
CA TRP A 187 -4.75 1.60 -36.91
C TRP A 187 -5.47 0.28 -37.19
N TRP A 188 -6.64 0.00 -36.59
CA TRP A 188 -7.47 -1.13 -37.03
C TRP A 188 -7.94 -0.93 -38.48
N GLY A 189 -8.13 0.33 -38.90
CA GLY A 189 -8.43 0.68 -40.28
C GLY A 189 -7.19 0.79 -41.20
N GLN A 190 -6.01 1.11 -40.66
CA GLN A 190 -4.77 1.27 -41.44
C GLN A 190 -3.96 -0.02 -41.64
N ALA A 191 -4.11 -1.04 -40.78
CA ALA A 191 -3.50 -2.36 -41.02
C ALA A 191 -4.15 -3.10 -42.21
N SER A 192 -5.34 -2.65 -42.60
CA SER A 192 -5.99 -3.03 -43.85
C SER A 192 -5.89 -1.88 -44.84
N ASP A 193 -5.01 -1.96 -45.85
CA ASP A 193 -4.99 -1.06 -47.02
C ASP A 193 -6.28 -1.16 -47.89
N VAL A 194 -7.40 -1.61 -47.32
CA VAL A 194 -8.63 -2.00 -48.00
C VAL A 194 -9.82 -1.26 -47.40
N SER A 195 -10.05 -0.05 -47.90
CA SER A 195 -11.31 0.71 -47.88
C SER A 195 -11.97 1.04 -46.51
N PRO A 196 -12.32 2.31 -46.23
CA PRO A 196 -12.70 2.83 -44.92
C PRO A 196 -14.11 2.41 -44.40
N ARG A 197 -14.64 1.26 -44.80
CA ARG A 197 -15.98 0.79 -44.40
C ARG A 197 -16.05 -0.64 -43.84
N LYS A 198 -14.91 -1.31 -43.64
CA LYS A 198 -14.90 -2.64 -43.02
C LYS A 198 -15.08 -2.54 -41.51
N GLN A 199 -16.24 -3.05 -41.08
CA GLN A 199 -16.56 -3.56 -39.75
C GLN A 199 -15.31 -4.12 -39.04
N VAL A 200 -15.08 -3.77 -37.76
CA VAL A 200 -14.01 -4.36 -36.93
C VAL A 200 -14.00 -5.86 -37.18
N SER A 201 -12.89 -6.39 -37.70
CA SER A 201 -12.82 -7.80 -38.06
C SER A 201 -13.10 -8.64 -36.81
N GLN A 202 -13.82 -9.75 -36.97
CA GLN A 202 -14.11 -10.66 -35.87
C GLN A 202 -12.83 -11.08 -35.12
N SER A 203 -11.71 -11.16 -35.84
CA SER A 203 -10.38 -11.47 -35.29
C SER A 203 -9.87 -10.45 -34.27
N THR A 204 -10.09 -9.15 -34.47
CA THR A 204 -9.69 -8.12 -33.50
C THR A 204 -10.40 -8.30 -32.15
N LYS A 205 -11.70 -8.64 -32.19
CA LYS A 205 -12.49 -8.87 -30.96
C LYS A 205 -11.98 -10.10 -30.23
N VAL A 206 -11.75 -11.18 -30.97
CA VAL A 206 -11.20 -12.44 -30.44
C VAL A 206 -9.83 -12.20 -29.82
N LEU A 207 -8.94 -11.46 -30.50
CA LEU A 207 -7.62 -11.12 -29.97
C LEU A 207 -7.70 -10.31 -28.66
N PHE A 208 -8.55 -9.28 -28.63
CA PHE A 208 -8.74 -8.47 -27.42
C PHE A 208 -9.27 -9.32 -26.25
N GLU A 209 -10.19 -10.23 -26.53
CA GLU A 209 -10.73 -11.16 -25.55
C GLU A 209 -9.65 -12.12 -25.02
N VAL A 210 -8.88 -12.77 -25.91
CA VAL A 210 -7.73 -13.62 -25.52
C VAL A 210 -6.71 -12.84 -24.71
N ALA A 211 -6.43 -11.59 -25.10
CA ALA A 211 -5.50 -10.75 -24.37
C ALA A 211 -6.03 -10.38 -22.98
N THR A 212 -7.32 -10.11 -22.87
CA THR A 212 -7.99 -9.84 -21.60
C THR A 212 -7.97 -11.06 -20.68
N ILE A 213 -8.18 -12.26 -21.23
CA ILE A 213 -8.08 -13.52 -20.48
C ILE A 213 -6.64 -13.73 -19.98
N ASN A 214 -5.64 -13.62 -20.85
CA ASN A 214 -4.24 -13.80 -20.49
C ASN A 214 -3.74 -12.76 -19.48
N ARG A 215 -4.18 -11.50 -19.59
CA ARG A 215 -3.94 -10.46 -18.58
C ARG A 215 -4.43 -10.91 -17.19
N ASN A 216 -5.67 -11.39 -17.10
CA ASN A 216 -6.25 -11.80 -15.82
C ASN A 216 -5.63 -13.10 -15.30
N LYS A 217 -5.23 -14.01 -16.18
CA LYS A 217 -4.46 -15.20 -15.80
C LYS A 217 -3.09 -14.83 -15.22
N PHE A 218 -2.39 -13.88 -15.83
CA PHE A 218 -1.13 -13.36 -15.29
C PHE A 218 -1.31 -12.73 -13.91
N ILE A 219 -2.36 -11.91 -13.71
CA ILE A 219 -2.71 -11.32 -12.42
C ILE A 219 -2.97 -12.41 -11.37
N ALA A 220 -3.73 -13.44 -11.73
CA ALA A 220 -4.05 -14.54 -10.82
C ALA A 220 -2.78 -15.32 -10.41
N HIS A 221 -1.89 -15.63 -11.36
CA HIS A 221 -0.60 -16.25 -11.05
C HIS A 221 0.31 -15.33 -10.21
N PHE A 222 0.32 -14.02 -10.48
CA PHE A 222 1.06 -13.05 -9.67
C PHE A 222 0.60 -13.08 -8.21
N VAL A 223 -0.71 -13.05 -7.98
CA VAL A 223 -1.30 -13.12 -6.65
C VAL A 223 -0.92 -14.43 -5.97
N MET A 224 -1.12 -15.56 -6.65
CA MET A 224 -0.81 -16.89 -6.11
C MET A 224 0.67 -17.00 -5.73
N SER A 225 1.59 -16.65 -6.64
CA SER A 225 3.04 -16.73 -6.39
C SER A 225 3.49 -15.78 -5.28
N SER A 226 2.94 -14.55 -5.20
CA SER A 226 3.24 -13.62 -4.10
C SER A 226 2.77 -14.19 -2.76
N ALA A 227 1.54 -14.68 -2.71
CA ALA A 227 0.93 -15.27 -1.52
C ALA A 227 1.74 -16.49 -1.03
N LEU A 228 2.05 -17.43 -1.91
CA LEU A 228 2.85 -18.61 -1.58
C LEU A 228 4.27 -18.25 -1.12
N SER A 229 4.90 -17.24 -1.73
CA SER A 229 6.20 -16.74 -1.29
C SER A 229 6.15 -16.22 0.16
N ILE A 230 5.12 -15.44 0.50
CA ILE A 230 4.94 -14.90 1.85
C ILE A 230 4.63 -16.02 2.85
N VAL A 231 3.71 -16.92 2.52
CA VAL A 231 3.33 -18.05 3.38
C VAL A 231 4.51 -18.98 3.63
N GLY A 232 5.30 -19.27 2.60
CA GLY A 232 6.50 -20.08 2.72
C GLY A 232 7.47 -19.47 3.73
N ASP A 233 7.67 -18.16 3.67
CA ASP A 233 8.55 -17.44 4.60
C ASP A 233 8.00 -17.34 6.02
N ILE A 234 6.68 -17.18 6.18
CA ILE A 234 6.02 -17.23 7.50
C ILE A 234 6.20 -18.62 8.13
N THR A 235 5.90 -19.67 7.36
CA THR A 235 5.97 -21.07 7.81
C THR A 235 7.40 -21.45 8.18
N ASN A 236 8.37 -21.04 7.36
CA ASN A 236 9.79 -21.32 7.59
C ASN A 236 10.46 -20.33 8.54
N ARG A 237 9.73 -19.33 9.07
CA ARG A 237 10.26 -18.26 9.92
C ARG A 237 11.53 -17.63 9.36
N SER A 238 11.50 -17.24 8.09
CA SER A 238 12.67 -16.69 7.38
C SER A 238 13.24 -15.45 8.09
N GLU A 239 14.53 -15.14 7.86
CA GLU A 239 15.18 -13.97 8.47
C GLU A 239 14.42 -12.66 8.25
N GLY A 240 13.84 -12.48 7.06
CA GLY A 240 13.05 -11.30 6.71
C GLY A 240 11.73 -11.17 7.50
N MET A 241 11.19 -12.29 7.99
CA MET A 241 9.93 -12.35 8.72
C MET A 241 10.09 -12.15 10.24
N LYS A 242 11.29 -12.36 10.80
CA LYS A 242 11.52 -12.38 12.26
C LYS A 242 10.94 -11.17 13.00
N GLY A 243 11.12 -9.96 12.45
CA GLY A 243 10.61 -8.74 13.07
C GLY A 243 9.08 -8.70 13.14
N ALA A 244 8.41 -9.04 12.04
CA ALA A 244 6.94 -9.07 11.99
C ALA A 244 6.38 -10.20 12.86
N LEU A 245 6.95 -11.40 12.78
CA LEU A 245 6.52 -12.54 13.59
C LEU A 245 6.75 -12.31 15.08
N HIS A 246 7.89 -11.73 15.47
CA HIS A 246 8.12 -11.37 16.86
C HIS A 246 7.06 -10.40 17.39
N ILE A 247 6.66 -9.40 16.60
CA ILE A 247 5.54 -8.51 16.98
C ILE A 247 4.26 -9.33 17.12
N MET A 248 3.89 -10.14 16.13
CA MET A 248 2.66 -10.94 16.17
C MET A 248 2.60 -11.94 17.35
N GLU A 249 3.74 -12.53 17.73
CA GLU A 249 3.83 -13.54 18.79
C GLU A 249 3.88 -12.92 20.19
N ASN A 250 4.45 -11.72 20.34
CA ASN A 250 4.67 -11.06 21.63
C ASN A 250 3.74 -9.88 21.88
N THR A 251 2.86 -9.57 20.93
CA THR A 251 1.93 -8.43 21.00
C THR A 251 0.52 -8.91 20.74
N GLU A 252 -0.44 -8.34 21.47
CA GLU A 252 -1.85 -8.69 21.29
C GLU A 252 -2.32 -8.31 19.88
N GLY A 253 -3.15 -9.15 19.24
CA GLY A 253 -3.49 -9.01 17.82
C GLY A 253 -4.06 -7.64 17.44
N TYR A 254 -4.85 -6.98 18.31
CA TYR A 254 -5.35 -5.63 18.02
C TYR A 254 -4.24 -4.56 18.11
N ILE A 255 -3.26 -4.70 19.02
CA ILE A 255 -2.10 -3.80 19.08
C ILE A 255 -1.26 -4.00 17.81
N ALA A 256 -1.00 -5.24 17.41
CA ALA A 256 -0.26 -5.53 16.18
C ALA A 256 -0.95 -4.93 14.95
N ARG A 257 -2.29 -5.06 14.84
CA ARG A 257 -3.10 -4.39 13.81
C ARG A 257 -2.99 -2.87 13.88
N SER A 258 -3.04 -2.29 15.07
CA SER A 258 -2.87 -0.85 15.25
C SER A 258 -1.48 -0.39 14.82
N LEU A 259 -0.43 -1.14 15.14
CA LEU A 259 0.95 -0.84 14.72
C LEU A 259 1.09 -0.93 13.20
N ALA A 260 0.54 -1.97 12.59
CA ALA A 260 0.47 -2.13 11.14
C ALA A 260 -0.25 -0.93 10.49
N GLY A 261 -1.43 -0.56 11.01
CA GLY A 261 -2.19 0.60 10.55
C GLY A 261 -1.40 1.90 10.67
N VAL A 262 -0.78 2.17 11.83
CA VAL A 262 0.08 3.36 12.03
C VAL A 262 1.21 3.38 11.02
N LYS A 263 1.85 2.23 10.76
CA LYS A 263 2.93 2.13 9.79
C LYS A 263 2.51 2.51 8.37
N THR A 264 1.29 2.20 7.94
CA THR A 264 0.78 2.65 6.62
C THR A 264 0.66 4.17 6.49
N THR A 265 0.56 4.87 7.62
CA THR A 265 0.51 6.34 7.67
C THR A 265 1.90 6.97 7.77
N LEU A 266 2.94 6.16 7.97
CA LEU A 266 4.32 6.62 8.01
C LEU A 266 4.84 6.86 6.60
N ARG A 267 5.58 7.95 6.45
CA ARG A 267 6.32 8.34 5.25
C ARG A 267 7.64 7.58 5.22
N ASP A 268 8.01 7.12 4.03
CA ASP A 268 9.32 6.50 3.81
C ASP A 268 10.45 7.53 3.71
N LYS A 269 10.12 8.78 3.38
CA LYS A 269 11.07 9.88 3.22
C LYS A 269 10.58 11.15 3.90
N PRO A 270 11.49 11.97 4.45
CA PRO A 270 11.12 13.28 4.94
C PRO A 270 10.54 14.14 3.82
N LEU A 271 9.54 14.95 4.14
CA LEU A 271 9.02 15.95 3.22
C LEU A 271 10.08 16.96 2.84
N ILE A 272 9.97 17.40 1.59
CA ILE A 272 10.60 18.62 1.13
C ILE A 272 9.58 19.75 1.32
N ARG A 273 9.95 20.77 2.09
CA ARG A 273 9.15 21.97 2.28
C ARG A 273 9.96 23.20 1.93
N CYS A 274 9.29 24.22 1.42
CA CYS A 274 9.95 25.49 1.14
C CYS A 274 10.26 26.20 2.45
N GLU A 275 11.53 26.58 2.67
CA GLU A 275 11.95 27.26 3.89
C GLU A 275 11.25 28.62 4.08
N ASN A 276 10.78 29.25 3.00
CA ASN A 276 10.05 30.50 3.05
C ASN A 276 8.54 30.32 3.24
N CYS A 277 7.86 29.67 2.28
CA CYS A 277 6.39 29.59 2.25
C CYS A 277 5.81 28.29 2.79
N THR A 278 6.64 27.35 3.24
CA THR A 278 6.29 26.04 3.84
C THR A 278 5.58 25.03 2.93
N LYS A 279 5.22 25.42 1.70
CA LYS A 279 4.60 24.55 0.70
C LYS A 279 5.48 23.35 0.34
N THR A 280 4.83 22.23 0.07
CA THR A 280 5.38 20.97 -0.43
C THR A 280 5.34 20.93 -1.97
N PRO A 281 6.03 19.98 -2.64
CA PRO A 281 5.83 19.72 -4.07
C PRO A 281 4.37 19.49 -4.44
N GLU A 282 3.63 18.76 -3.62
CA GLU A 282 2.23 18.43 -3.84
C GLU A 282 1.34 19.69 -3.82
N ASP A 283 1.64 20.67 -2.95
CA ASP A 283 0.89 21.93 -2.85
C ASP A 283 1.07 22.85 -4.09
N ILE A 284 2.10 22.61 -4.90
CA ILE A 284 2.45 23.47 -6.05
C ILE A 284 2.10 22.77 -7.37
N GLY A 285 2.27 21.45 -7.43
CA GLY A 285 1.99 20.63 -8.59
C GLY A 285 3.00 19.49 -8.73
N GLN A 286 2.53 18.36 -9.26
CA GLN A 286 3.39 17.21 -9.52
C GLN A 286 4.54 17.59 -10.48
N GLY A 287 5.76 17.13 -10.17
CA GLY A 287 6.95 17.34 -11.00
C GLY A 287 7.73 18.63 -10.73
N VAL A 288 7.27 19.51 -9.81
CA VAL A 288 8.01 20.72 -9.44
C VAL A 288 9.28 20.35 -8.68
N ARG A 289 10.44 20.73 -9.24
CA ARG A 289 11.74 20.57 -8.57
C ARG A 289 12.00 21.75 -7.64
N PHE A 290 12.22 21.47 -6.37
CA PHE A 290 12.63 22.49 -5.40
C PHE A 290 14.10 22.83 -5.63
N MET A 291 14.40 24.12 -5.57
CA MET A 291 15.78 24.60 -5.59
C MET A 291 16.44 24.35 -4.24
N VAL A 292 17.74 24.08 -4.24
CA VAL A 292 18.52 23.86 -3.01
C VAL A 292 19.61 24.91 -2.91
N CYS A 293 19.82 25.47 -1.71
CA CYS A 293 20.96 26.36 -1.46
C CYS A 293 22.28 25.60 -1.64
N SER A 294 23.01 25.91 -2.72
CA SER A 294 24.26 25.23 -3.09
C SER A 294 25.33 25.34 -2.00
N VAL A 295 25.44 26.50 -1.34
CA VAL A 295 26.42 26.73 -0.28
C VAL A 295 26.14 25.84 0.94
N CYS A 296 24.89 25.72 1.37
CA CYS A 296 24.54 24.84 2.49
C CYS A 296 24.73 23.36 2.12
N LYS A 297 24.32 22.95 0.91
CA LYS A 297 24.48 21.57 0.45
C LYS A 297 25.95 21.16 0.43
N THR A 298 26.82 22.00 -0.09
CA THR A 298 28.26 21.72 -0.23
C THR A 298 29.03 21.84 1.09
N LYS A 299 28.88 22.96 1.81
CA LYS A 299 29.67 23.22 3.04
C LYS A 299 29.18 22.47 4.28
N LEU A 300 27.88 22.22 4.38
CA LEU A 300 27.26 21.69 5.60
C LEU A 300 26.65 20.29 5.41
N LYS A 301 26.62 19.76 4.17
CA LYS A 301 25.87 18.55 3.83
C LYS A 301 24.40 18.65 4.28
N PHE A 302 23.85 19.87 4.25
CA PHE A 302 22.51 20.22 4.71
C PHE A 302 21.73 20.93 3.59
N GLU A 303 20.52 20.46 3.30
CA GLU A 303 19.74 20.94 2.16
C GLU A 303 18.62 21.88 2.62
N VAL A 304 18.74 23.15 2.26
CA VAL A 304 17.67 24.15 2.44
C VAL A 304 16.95 24.32 1.12
N HIS A 305 15.65 24.02 1.13
CA HIS A 305 14.84 23.90 -0.07
C HIS A 305 13.95 25.14 -0.27
N TYR A 306 13.81 25.57 -1.51
CA TYR A 306 12.94 26.68 -1.91
C TYR A 306 12.12 26.29 -3.13
N CYS A 307 10.83 26.57 -3.13
CA CYS A 307 9.99 26.27 -4.28
C CYS A 307 10.18 27.23 -5.47
N SER A 308 10.79 28.40 -5.25
CA SER A 308 11.05 29.39 -6.28
C SER A 308 12.17 30.36 -5.87
N GLN A 309 12.76 31.03 -6.85
CA GLN A 309 13.76 32.09 -6.60
C GLN A 309 13.19 33.27 -5.82
N SER A 310 11.90 33.57 -6.00
CA SER A 310 11.22 34.58 -5.21
C SER A 310 11.22 34.21 -3.71
N CYS A 311 10.85 32.98 -3.38
CA CYS A 311 10.88 32.48 -2.01
C CYS A 311 12.30 32.48 -1.42
N GLN A 312 13.31 32.11 -2.20
CA GLN A 312 14.70 32.18 -1.74
C GLN A 312 15.15 33.61 -1.45
N LYS A 313 14.81 34.57 -2.31
CA LYS A 313 15.16 35.99 -2.12
C LYS A 313 14.48 36.58 -0.89
N GLN A 314 13.22 36.24 -0.64
CA GLN A 314 12.47 36.68 0.54
C GLN A 314 13.10 36.17 1.84
N ASP A 315 13.50 34.91 1.88
CA ASP A 315 14.14 34.32 3.07
C ASP A 315 15.63 34.69 3.22
N TRP A 316 16.25 35.23 2.16
CA TRP A 316 17.69 35.43 2.09
C TRP A 316 18.26 36.28 3.23
N SER A 317 17.54 37.31 3.68
CA SER A 317 17.99 38.21 4.75
C SER A 317 18.23 37.47 6.09
N LEU A 318 17.42 36.44 6.36
CA LEU A 318 17.53 35.57 7.52
C LEU A 318 18.54 34.45 7.24
N HIS A 319 18.38 33.75 6.12
CA HIS A 319 19.21 32.60 5.76
C HIS A 319 20.70 32.97 5.62
N LYS A 320 21.03 34.13 5.02
CA LYS A 320 22.43 34.56 4.77
C LYS A 320 23.29 34.64 6.04
N GLN A 321 22.67 34.86 7.20
CA GLN A 321 23.39 35.00 8.46
C GLN A 321 24.06 33.69 8.89
N ALA A 322 23.39 32.56 8.60
CA ALA A 322 23.84 31.21 8.93
C ALA A 322 24.32 30.39 7.73
N CYS A 323 24.02 30.83 6.50
CA CYS A 323 24.34 30.12 5.26
C CYS A 323 25.82 29.70 5.20
N GLY A 324 26.05 28.39 5.06
CA GLY A 324 27.38 27.81 4.99
C GLY A 324 28.19 27.83 6.29
N LYS A 325 27.61 28.28 7.41
CA LYS A 325 28.28 28.34 8.73
C LYS A 325 27.76 27.27 9.69
N LYS A 326 26.43 27.11 9.76
CA LYS A 326 25.78 26.10 10.61
C LYS A 326 24.45 25.64 9.99
N PRO A 327 24.04 24.38 10.18
CA PRO A 327 22.75 23.91 9.71
C PRO A 327 21.64 24.64 10.50
N VAL A 328 20.87 25.47 9.81
CA VAL A 328 19.70 26.16 10.38
C VAL A 328 18.51 25.83 9.51
N SER A 329 17.51 25.23 10.14
CA SER A 329 16.16 25.08 9.59
C SER A 329 15.19 25.74 10.56
N LYS A 330 14.06 26.21 10.04
CA LYS A 330 12.93 26.74 10.80
C LYS A 330 12.17 25.65 11.58
N GLY A 331 12.67 24.41 11.59
CA GLY A 331 12.05 23.28 12.27
C GLY A 331 10.71 22.90 11.63
N LEU A 332 10.64 22.97 10.29
CA LEU A 332 9.41 22.66 9.55
C LEU A 332 9.02 21.19 9.77
N SER A 333 7.75 20.96 10.10
CA SER A 333 7.20 19.63 10.37
C SER A 333 7.35 18.71 9.15
N GLY A 334 7.62 17.43 9.41
CA GLY A 334 7.76 16.44 8.35
C GLY A 334 9.09 16.46 7.61
N THR A 335 9.96 17.47 7.83
CA THR A 335 11.24 17.59 7.11
C THR A 335 12.36 16.81 7.81
N LYS A 336 13.52 16.65 7.16
CA LYS A 336 14.66 15.86 7.69
C LYS A 336 15.13 16.30 9.09
N GLY A 337 14.87 17.54 9.50
CA GLY A 337 15.21 18.05 10.83
C GLY A 337 14.17 17.75 11.92
N ASP A 338 12.97 17.27 11.56
CA ASP A 338 11.92 16.86 12.48
C ASP A 338 12.16 15.41 12.92
N SER A 339 12.26 15.12 14.22
CA SER A 339 12.42 13.74 14.71
C SER A 339 11.19 12.87 14.42
N LEU A 340 10.04 13.49 14.13
CA LEU A 340 8.78 12.83 13.79
C LEU A 340 8.44 13.00 12.30
N TRP A 341 9.46 13.20 11.45
CA TRP A 341 9.27 13.42 10.02
C TRP A 341 8.44 12.32 9.34
N ALA A 342 8.60 11.08 9.82
CA ALA A 342 7.93 9.91 9.29
C ALA A 342 6.41 10.01 9.46
N PHE A 343 5.90 10.73 10.44
CA PHE A 343 4.45 10.81 10.59
C PHE A 343 3.86 11.93 9.73
N GLY A 344 2.74 11.65 9.06
CA GLY A 344 2.01 12.64 8.25
C GLY A 344 1.60 13.90 9.02
N ASP A 345 1.55 15.04 8.34
CA ASP A 345 1.18 16.33 8.97
C ASP A 345 -0.30 16.41 9.36
N SER A 346 -1.14 15.52 8.82
CA SER A 346 -2.55 15.41 9.15
C SER A 346 -2.82 14.58 10.41
N ASN A 347 -1.80 13.97 11.03
CA ASN A 347 -2.02 13.11 12.19
C ASN A 347 -1.99 13.93 13.49
N PRO A 348 -3.14 14.13 14.16
CA PRO A 348 -3.24 14.93 15.39
C PRO A 348 -2.39 14.39 16.55
N ALA A 349 -2.11 13.08 16.58
CA ALA A 349 -1.24 12.46 17.58
C ALA A 349 0.20 13.03 17.49
N VAL A 350 0.65 13.32 16.28
CA VAL A 350 2.02 13.79 16.04
C VAL A 350 2.17 15.22 16.51
N ASP A 351 1.18 16.06 16.22
CA ASP A 351 1.17 17.44 16.70
C ASP A 351 1.11 17.48 18.23
N MET A 352 0.39 16.57 18.87
CA MET A 352 0.47 16.37 20.31
C MET A 352 1.93 16.10 20.73
N ILE A 353 2.58 15.08 20.17
CA ILE A 353 3.95 14.72 20.54
C ILE A 353 4.93 15.89 20.29
N ARG A 354 4.80 16.61 19.17
CA ARG A 354 5.61 17.81 18.86
C ARG A 354 5.42 18.93 19.89
N ASN A 355 4.20 19.12 20.39
CA ASN A 355 3.87 20.18 21.32
C ASN A 355 4.26 19.84 22.77
N LEU A 356 4.35 18.55 23.13
CA LEU A 356 4.80 18.12 24.45
C LEU A 356 6.20 18.64 24.78
N GLY A 357 7.14 18.61 23.83
CA GLY A 357 8.51 19.08 24.04
C GLY A 357 8.65 20.61 24.15
N LYS A 358 7.66 21.40 23.73
CA LYS A 358 7.75 22.87 23.69
C LYS A 358 7.35 23.54 25.00
N LYS A 359 6.56 22.89 25.85
CA LYS A 359 5.87 23.58 26.95
C LYS A 359 6.76 24.10 28.08
N LYS A 360 7.99 23.61 28.29
CA LYS A 360 8.83 24.07 29.42
C LYS A 360 10.36 24.04 29.21
N GLY A 361 10.87 23.89 27.99
CA GLY A 361 12.32 23.75 27.76
C GLY A 361 12.92 22.47 28.36
N HIS A 362 12.11 21.62 29.00
CA HIS A 362 12.49 20.28 29.41
C HIS A 362 12.19 19.33 28.25
N HIS A 363 13.20 18.54 27.87
CA HIS A 363 12.97 17.36 27.05
C HIS A 363 11.91 16.48 27.74
N LEU A 364 11.05 15.85 26.94
CA LEU A 364 10.08 14.83 27.38
C LEU A 364 10.83 13.82 28.27
N THR A 365 10.73 14.00 29.58
CA THR A 365 11.50 13.24 30.55
C THR A 365 10.64 12.17 31.19
N SER A 366 9.30 12.24 31.03
CA SER A 366 8.39 11.24 31.57
C SER A 366 7.14 11.01 30.69
N LEU A 367 6.69 9.75 30.63
CA LEU A 367 5.36 9.38 30.10
C LEU A 367 4.21 10.09 30.84
N ARG A 368 4.48 10.56 32.06
CA ARG A 368 3.56 11.38 32.87
C ARG A 368 3.15 12.70 32.20
N ASP A 369 3.97 13.20 31.27
CA ASP A 369 3.73 14.46 30.58
C ASP A 369 2.75 14.31 29.39
N VAL A 370 2.43 13.09 28.98
CA VAL A 370 1.40 12.80 27.97
C VAL A 370 0.02 12.97 28.62
N GLY A 371 -0.37 14.23 28.82
CA GLY A 371 -1.59 14.66 29.51
C GLY A 371 -2.84 14.67 28.63
N VAL A 372 -3.85 15.44 29.04
CA VAL A 372 -5.07 15.64 28.25
C VAL A 372 -4.85 16.86 27.35
N ASN A 373 -4.96 16.67 26.03
CA ASN A 373 -4.76 17.78 25.11
C ASN A 373 -5.92 18.79 25.18
N PRO A 374 -5.65 20.07 24.86
CA PRO A 374 -6.70 21.04 24.63
C PRO A 374 -7.66 20.53 23.56
N CYS A 375 -8.95 20.46 23.87
CA CYS A 375 -9.98 20.13 22.87
C CYS A 375 -10.23 21.36 21.99
N LYS A 376 -10.40 21.16 20.68
CA LYS A 376 -10.82 22.24 19.76
C LYS A 376 -12.32 22.54 19.83
N GLY A 377 -13.10 21.70 20.51
CA GLY A 377 -14.54 21.82 20.70
C GLY A 377 -14.97 21.60 22.15
N LYS A 378 -16.29 21.56 22.38
CA LYS A 378 -16.86 21.27 23.70
C LYS A 378 -16.82 19.75 23.94
N ARG A 379 -16.12 19.32 24.99
CA ARG A 379 -16.16 17.92 25.42
C ARG A 379 -17.54 17.57 25.98
N SER A 380 -17.90 16.28 25.92
CA SER A 380 -19.03 15.79 26.71
C SER A 380 -18.74 15.98 28.22
N PRO A 381 -19.76 16.08 29.09
CA PRO A 381 -19.54 16.19 30.53
C PRO A 381 -18.67 15.05 31.09
N ALA A 382 -18.83 13.82 30.57
CA ALA A 382 -18.00 12.68 30.95
C ALA A 382 -16.54 12.86 30.54
N ALA A 383 -16.27 13.30 29.30
CA ALA A 383 -14.92 13.54 28.82
C ALA A 383 -14.24 14.73 29.52
N GLU A 384 -15.00 15.76 29.93
CA GLU A 384 -14.48 16.87 30.73
C GLU A 384 -14.11 16.39 32.14
N ARG A 385 -15.01 15.65 32.81
CA ARG A 385 -14.70 15.02 34.11
C ARG A 385 -13.46 14.15 34.03
N GLN A 386 -13.34 13.34 32.97
CA GLN A 386 -12.18 12.51 32.73
C GLN A 386 -10.89 13.34 32.57
N ALA A 387 -10.96 14.47 31.86
CA ALA A 387 -9.84 15.38 31.67
C ALA A 387 -9.38 15.99 32.99
N GLU A 388 -10.31 16.49 33.81
CA GLU A 388 -10.04 17.08 35.12
C GLU A 388 -9.36 16.09 36.05
N MET A 389 -9.88 14.86 36.13
CA MET A 389 -9.32 13.81 36.99
C MET A 389 -7.91 13.41 36.56
N LEU A 390 -7.64 13.33 35.25
CA LEU A 390 -6.31 13.01 34.71
C LEU A 390 -5.30 14.15 34.91
N GLU A 391 -5.73 15.40 34.86
CA GLU A 391 -4.87 16.53 35.22
C GLU A 391 -4.55 16.56 36.71
N ALA A 392 -5.49 16.12 37.56
CA ALA A 392 -5.30 16.00 39.00
C ALA A 392 -4.36 14.85 39.40
N ASP A 393 -4.42 13.69 38.73
CA ASP A 393 -3.50 12.57 38.95
C ASP A 393 -2.90 12.02 37.65
N ARG A 394 -1.73 12.57 37.29
CA ARG A 394 -1.00 12.22 36.05
C ARG A 394 -0.39 10.82 36.05
N ASN A 395 -0.41 10.11 37.18
CA ASN A 395 0.05 8.71 37.25
C ASN A 395 -1.00 7.73 36.75
N VAL A 396 -2.25 8.18 36.61
CA VAL A 396 -3.36 7.37 36.12
C VAL A 396 -3.46 7.46 34.60
N ASP A 397 -3.73 6.33 33.95
CA ASP A 397 -3.85 6.25 32.49
C ASP A 397 -5.31 6.46 32.07
N TYR A 398 -6.26 5.96 32.86
CA TYR A 398 -7.69 6.23 32.69
C TYR A 398 -8.44 6.06 34.04
N PHE A 399 -9.66 6.58 34.11
CA PHE A 399 -10.53 6.42 35.27
C PHE A 399 -11.79 5.72 34.79
N LEU A 400 -12.09 4.59 35.40
CA LEU A 400 -13.33 3.85 35.20
C LEU A 400 -14.26 4.12 36.37
N PHE A 401 -15.55 3.88 36.19
CA PHE A 401 -16.55 4.08 37.22
C PHE A 401 -17.38 2.81 37.37
N THR A 402 -17.54 2.32 38.60
CA THR A 402 -18.42 1.18 38.86
C THR A 402 -19.89 1.57 38.74
N ALA A 403 -20.80 0.60 38.79
CA ALA A 403 -22.25 0.87 38.83
C ALA A 403 -22.68 1.73 40.03
N SER A 404 -21.94 1.69 41.14
CA SER A 404 -22.18 2.56 42.31
C SER A 404 -21.60 3.97 42.16
N GLY A 405 -20.91 4.27 41.05
CA GLY A 405 -20.24 5.54 40.80
C GLY A 405 -18.86 5.67 41.46
N GLU A 406 -18.36 4.61 42.12
CA GLU A 406 -17.02 4.58 42.67
C GLU A 406 -15.97 4.63 41.56
N THR A 407 -14.92 5.42 41.79
CA THR A 407 -13.87 5.61 40.79
C THR A 407 -12.81 4.52 40.92
N VAL A 408 -12.50 3.87 39.79
CA VAL A 408 -11.43 2.87 39.66
C VAL A 408 -10.28 3.46 38.84
N ARG A 409 -9.07 3.38 39.38
CA ARG A 409 -7.85 3.84 38.69
C ARG A 409 -7.39 2.76 37.70
N PHE A 410 -7.30 3.10 36.43
CA PHE A 410 -6.70 2.25 35.41
C PHE A 410 -5.25 2.70 35.17
N VAL A 411 -4.30 1.79 35.43
CA VAL A 411 -2.86 2.02 35.27
C VAL A 411 -2.28 0.86 34.47
N ILE A 412 -1.47 1.18 33.47
CA ILE A 412 -0.80 0.25 32.58
C ILE A 412 0.65 0.17 33.01
N ASP A 413 1.17 -0.99 33.37
CA ASP A 413 2.55 -1.09 33.85
C ASP A 413 3.58 -1.02 32.71
N ASP A 414 3.26 -1.62 31.55
CA ASP A 414 4.15 -1.61 30.38
C ASP A 414 4.34 -0.18 29.81
N PRO A 415 5.58 0.35 29.75
CA PRO A 415 5.83 1.70 29.26
C PRO A 415 5.39 1.94 27.80
N GLY A 416 5.50 0.91 26.95
CA GLY A 416 5.14 1.00 25.54
C GLY A 416 3.62 1.10 25.35
N ALA A 417 2.88 0.16 25.92
CA ALA A 417 1.42 0.14 25.96
C ALA A 417 0.88 1.40 26.64
N LYS A 418 1.50 1.87 27.74
CA LYS A 418 1.16 3.13 28.39
C LYS A 418 1.29 4.32 27.44
N MET A 419 2.41 4.44 26.73
CA MET A 419 2.63 5.52 25.78
C MET A 419 1.59 5.51 24.66
N VAL A 420 1.38 4.34 24.04
CA VAL A 420 0.39 4.15 22.96
C VAL A 420 -1.03 4.46 23.45
N PHE A 421 -1.41 3.96 24.62
CA PHE A 421 -2.72 4.21 25.21
C PHE A 421 -2.93 5.69 25.49
N ARG A 422 -1.97 6.38 26.12
CA ARG A 422 -2.07 7.81 26.43
C ARG A 422 -2.15 8.68 25.16
N ILE A 423 -1.41 8.32 24.11
CA ILE A 423 -1.51 8.99 22.81
C ILE A 423 -2.92 8.80 22.23
N ASN A 424 -3.41 7.56 22.15
CA ASN A 424 -4.74 7.27 21.61
C ASN A 424 -5.84 7.99 22.40
N ARG A 425 -5.81 7.89 23.74
CA ARG A 425 -6.70 8.64 24.64
C ARG A 425 -6.66 10.14 24.35
N GLY A 426 -5.46 10.71 24.21
CA GLY A 426 -5.26 12.13 23.90
C GLY A 426 -5.86 12.54 22.55
N VAL A 427 -5.81 11.66 21.55
CA VAL A 427 -6.44 11.88 20.24
C VAL A 427 -7.96 11.79 20.33
N ILE A 428 -8.49 10.75 20.97
CA ILE A 428 -9.94 10.54 21.16
C ILE A 428 -10.54 11.77 21.88
N MET A 429 -9.91 12.24 22.96
CA MET A 429 -10.39 13.40 23.72
C MET A 429 -10.31 14.74 22.97
N MET A 430 -9.61 14.80 21.83
CA MET A 430 -9.55 15.98 20.96
C MET A 430 -10.61 15.99 19.87
N GLN A 431 -11.13 14.81 19.50
CA GLN A 431 -12.09 14.64 18.41
C GLN A 431 -13.52 14.59 18.97
N THR A 432 -14.49 14.98 18.15
CA THR A 432 -15.92 14.90 18.50
C THR A 432 -16.59 13.62 17.98
N GLY A 433 -15.84 12.72 17.36
CA GLY A 433 -16.33 11.45 16.83
C GLY A 433 -15.83 10.26 17.63
N ASP A 434 -16.52 9.13 17.50
CA ASP A 434 -16.27 7.92 18.30
C ASP A 434 -15.09 7.07 17.80
N THR A 435 -14.34 7.56 16.81
CA THR A 435 -13.23 6.84 16.19
C THR A 435 -12.15 6.49 17.22
N GLY A 436 -11.97 5.18 17.47
CA GLY A 436 -10.95 4.65 18.38
C GLY A 436 -11.44 4.41 19.80
N LEU A 437 -12.66 4.79 20.16
CA LEU A 437 -13.26 4.46 21.47
C LEU A 437 -13.36 2.96 21.67
N ASP A 438 -13.85 2.21 20.68
CA ASP A 438 -14.00 0.75 20.76
C ASP A 438 -12.66 0.06 21.05
N ALA A 439 -11.58 0.48 20.39
CA ALA A 439 -10.26 -0.08 20.61
C ALA A 439 -9.73 0.18 22.04
N MET A 440 -9.98 1.38 22.56
CA MET A 440 -9.61 1.73 23.92
C MET A 440 -10.46 0.96 24.94
N GLY A 441 -11.77 0.83 24.68
CA GLY A 441 -12.72 0.07 25.48
C GLY A 441 -12.37 -1.41 25.55
N GLU A 442 -12.13 -2.07 24.41
CA GLU A 442 -11.70 -3.47 24.34
C GLU A 442 -10.38 -3.73 25.08
N TYR A 443 -9.43 -2.80 25.01
CA TYR A 443 -8.21 -2.93 25.79
C TYR A 443 -8.48 -2.87 27.29
N MET A 444 -9.27 -1.89 27.73
CA MET A 444 -9.66 -1.77 29.15
C MET A 444 -10.43 -3.00 29.62
N LEU A 445 -11.35 -3.53 28.79
CA LEU A 445 -12.08 -4.76 29.07
C LEU A 445 -11.15 -5.95 29.26
N LYS A 446 -10.16 -6.10 28.39
CA LYS A 446 -9.20 -7.19 28.49
C LYS A 446 -8.44 -7.15 29.82
N VAL A 447 -8.00 -5.96 30.24
CA VAL A 447 -7.19 -5.78 31.45
C VAL A 447 -8.04 -5.77 32.72
N MET A 448 -9.28 -5.28 32.66
CA MET A 448 -10.12 -4.99 33.84
C MET A 448 -11.37 -5.87 33.95
N SER A 449 -11.62 -6.81 33.04
CA SER A 449 -12.82 -7.67 33.07
C SER A 449 -12.98 -8.51 34.35
N GLY A 450 -11.87 -8.80 35.05
CA GLY A 450 -11.90 -9.51 36.34
C GLY A 450 -12.10 -8.58 37.55
N TYR A 451 -12.18 -7.27 37.36
CA TYR A 451 -12.26 -6.32 38.47
C TYR A 451 -13.68 -6.26 39.05
N PRO A 452 -13.86 -6.44 40.38
CA PRO A 452 -15.18 -6.39 41.01
C PRO A 452 -15.92 -5.08 40.74
N GLY A 453 -17.16 -5.16 40.25
CA GLY A 453 -18.00 -4.00 40.00
C GLY A 453 -17.79 -3.30 38.65
N LEU A 454 -16.88 -3.80 37.81
CA LEU A 454 -16.78 -3.43 36.40
C LEU A 454 -17.39 -4.55 35.53
N SER A 455 -18.28 -4.18 34.62
CA SER A 455 -18.86 -5.06 33.61
C SER A 455 -18.50 -4.57 32.21
N ARG A 456 -18.79 -5.38 31.20
CA ARG A 456 -18.59 -4.96 29.81
C ARG A 456 -19.36 -3.68 29.47
N ASP A 457 -20.63 -3.66 29.83
CA ASP A 457 -21.55 -2.53 29.58
C ASP A 457 -21.20 -1.27 30.39
N ILE A 458 -20.36 -1.39 31.42
CA ILE A 458 -19.89 -0.25 32.22
C ILE A 458 -18.63 0.38 31.62
N ILE A 459 -17.77 -0.43 30.99
CA ILE A 459 -16.51 0.03 30.40
C ILE A 459 -16.73 0.63 28.99
N LEU A 460 -17.66 0.05 28.22
CA LEU A 460 -18.10 0.58 26.92
C LEU A 460 -19.08 1.74 27.13
#